data_AF-A0A6L8UV71-F1
#
_entry.id   AF-A0A6L8UV71-F1
#
_cell.length_a   1.000
_cell.length_b   1.000
_cell.length_c   1.000
_cell.angle_alpha   90.00
_cell.angle_beta   90.00
_cell.angle_gamma   90.00
#
_symmetry.space_group_name_H-M   'P 1'
#
loop_
_entity.id
_entity.type
_entity.pdbx_description
1 polymer ?
#
loop_
_entity_poly.entity_id
_entity_poly.type
_entity_poly.pdbx_seq_one_letter_code
_entity_poly.pdbx_strand_id
1 'polypeptide(L)'
;MSTSTVLNDEEWLKLLEYVAEAYTDVTLSRGFTYFKQGQVVSLSISDARLVQAKVDGSEVYQVSLNLNKFKDGSCTCPVHGACKHQAAVMMELADRLGYPATQIMNAKMQLKRAASQAVSESAILNLPSLSVSSWQQFLDQFTVSIKPTYDQGIYAQQLRTHLTTLTQAAIPFSDQDRGFFELHQLLFLLRKIKGQNTQSGTSFFTSSAIYKIYDDILTWLKEHTSELALSESSERLETTFAYLRTQIAEQQGHSYQDFGVYAALWNEWMTSGNAAALSYAPKEIEAIETSITDSSSSTPSLSAAKAYIRLLMSQTEVAWATLEEGPAFKDTPAYLFATFFDHLLASLNWKELVDWLAKTAFFFNNPRTRELDTYANYWQKAVAHYPEAEERMWKAFESLLPRSYFLIENVLYEQGKWKAWLEMQILQGHDPLFHRVSVLQPIEKEAPQLLLPYYHQAVNHYVGLKNRHDYKAAVRLLKRLEKVYKKMKQPGHWETFFAGFVERHSRLRALQEELRKGKLLG
;
A
#
# COMPACT_ATOMS: atom_id res chain seq x y z
N MET A 1 40.64 39.07 22.55
CA MET A 1 40.98 39.69 21.25
C MET A 1 40.03 39.10 20.23
N SER A 2 39.02 39.87 19.86
CA SER A 2 37.94 39.47 18.98
C SER A 2 38.50 39.29 17.57
N THR A 3 38.55 38.05 17.08
CA THR A 3 38.80 37.75 15.68
C THR A 3 37.66 38.34 14.86
N SER A 4 37.85 39.56 14.36
CA SER A 4 36.98 40.18 13.37
C SER A 4 37.02 39.30 12.13
N THR A 5 36.01 38.44 11.97
CA THR A 5 35.78 37.70 10.73
C THR A 5 35.51 38.71 9.64
N VAL A 6 36.28 38.65 8.55
CA VAL A 6 36.25 39.60 7.43
C VAL A 6 34.84 39.71 6.81
N LEU A 7 34.08 38.60 6.80
CA LEU A 7 32.66 38.51 6.46
C LEU A 7 32.02 37.44 7.36
N ASN A 8 30.79 37.67 7.85
CA ASN A 8 29.95 36.64 8.50
C ASN A 8 28.81 36.17 7.57
N ASP A 9 28.00 35.19 7.98
CA ASP A 9 26.94 34.60 7.13
C ASP A 9 25.85 35.61 6.71
N GLU A 10 25.51 36.59 7.56
CA GLU A 10 24.56 37.65 7.20
C GLU A 10 25.15 38.63 6.17
N GLU A 11 26.42 39.00 6.33
CA GLU A 11 27.13 39.86 5.40
C GLU A 11 27.41 39.15 4.07
N TRP A 12 27.59 37.84 4.10
CA TRP A 12 27.69 37.00 2.91
C TRP A 12 26.39 37.01 2.10
N LEU A 13 25.22 36.90 2.75
CA LEU A 13 23.93 37.03 2.07
C LEU A 13 23.76 38.43 1.44
N LYS A 14 24.12 39.50 2.16
CA LYS A 14 24.10 40.88 1.62
C LYS A 14 25.03 41.05 0.41
N LEU A 15 26.18 40.39 0.42
CA LEU A 15 27.08 40.37 -0.74
C LEU A 15 26.41 39.66 -1.93
N LEU A 16 25.79 38.50 -1.71
CA LEU A 16 25.08 37.78 -2.77
C LEU A 16 23.90 38.60 -3.33
N GLU A 17 23.14 39.31 -2.48
CA GLU A 17 22.08 40.24 -2.90
C GLU A 17 22.61 41.35 -3.80
N TYR A 18 23.68 42.02 -3.38
CA TYR A 18 24.33 43.04 -4.19
C TYR A 18 24.85 42.47 -5.53
N VAL A 19 25.47 41.29 -5.52
CA VAL A 19 25.95 40.63 -6.73
C VAL A 19 24.80 40.31 -7.69
N ALA A 20 23.70 39.78 -7.17
CA ALA A 20 22.51 39.44 -7.95
C ALA A 20 21.82 40.66 -8.56
N GLU A 21 21.86 41.81 -7.88
CA GLU A 21 21.32 43.09 -8.35
C GLU A 21 22.24 43.76 -9.37
N ALA A 22 23.55 43.84 -9.09
CA ALA A 22 24.48 44.67 -9.83
C ALA A 22 25.16 43.96 -11.03
N TYR A 23 25.21 42.63 -11.05
CA TYR A 23 25.95 41.88 -12.08
C TYR A 23 25.02 41.07 -12.98
N THR A 24 25.36 41.01 -14.27
CA THR A 24 24.72 40.09 -15.22
C THR A 24 25.39 38.73 -15.21
N ASP A 25 24.64 37.69 -15.57
CA ASP A 25 25.15 36.30 -15.59
C ASP A 25 26.37 36.15 -16.52
N VAL A 26 26.42 36.92 -17.61
CA VAL A 26 27.58 36.97 -18.53
C VAL A 26 28.81 37.58 -17.85
N THR A 27 28.66 38.66 -17.09
CA THR A 27 29.77 39.28 -16.35
C THR A 27 30.28 38.35 -15.26
N LEU A 28 29.39 37.67 -14.55
CA LEU A 28 29.75 36.69 -13.52
C LEU A 28 30.49 35.48 -14.10
N SER A 29 30.03 34.94 -15.23
CA SER A 29 30.71 33.84 -15.92
C SER A 29 32.13 34.22 -16.38
N ARG A 30 32.31 35.44 -16.91
CA ARG A 30 33.63 35.97 -17.28
C ARG A 30 34.52 36.19 -16.06
N GLY A 31 33.97 36.71 -14.96
CA GLY A 31 34.69 36.86 -13.69
C GLY A 31 35.13 35.52 -13.11
N PHE A 32 34.26 34.51 -13.16
CA PHE A 32 34.58 33.14 -12.73
C PHE A 32 35.69 32.51 -13.57
N THR A 33 35.73 32.81 -14.87
CA THR A 33 36.83 32.39 -15.74
C THR A 33 38.16 33.02 -15.30
N TYR A 34 38.19 34.31 -15.00
CA TYR A 34 39.40 35.00 -14.51
C TYR A 34 39.86 34.46 -13.15
N PHE A 35 38.93 34.20 -12.24
CA PHE A 35 39.21 33.53 -10.96
C PHE A 35 39.82 32.14 -11.19
N LYS A 36 39.20 31.29 -12.02
CA LYS A 36 39.70 29.94 -12.30
C LYS A 36 41.05 29.90 -13.03
N GLN A 37 41.35 30.92 -13.83
CA GLN A 37 42.62 31.08 -14.51
C GLN A 37 43.71 31.72 -13.63
N GLY A 38 43.45 31.96 -12.35
CA GLY A 38 44.41 32.55 -11.42
C GLY A 38 44.80 33.98 -11.77
N GLN A 39 43.93 34.71 -12.47
CA GLN A 39 44.23 36.07 -12.94
C GLN A 39 44.19 37.12 -11.81
N VAL A 40 43.73 36.76 -10.61
CA VAL A 40 43.82 37.62 -9.42
C VAL A 40 45.20 37.43 -8.78
N VAL A 41 46.17 38.21 -9.25
CA VAL A 41 47.60 38.04 -8.92
C VAL A 41 47.91 38.40 -7.46
N SER A 42 47.18 39.37 -6.91
CA SER A 42 47.32 39.73 -5.49
C SER A 42 46.01 40.22 -4.94
N LEU A 43 45.73 39.88 -3.68
CA LEU A 43 44.58 40.33 -2.92
C LEU A 43 45.02 40.53 -1.47
N SER A 44 44.78 41.73 -0.96
CA SER A 44 45.07 42.15 0.42
C SER A 44 43.83 42.78 1.04
N ILE A 45 43.66 42.61 2.34
CA ILE A 45 42.51 43.09 3.10
C ILE A 45 43.07 43.99 4.21
N SER A 46 42.60 45.24 4.28
CA SER A 46 43.00 46.16 5.33
C SER A 46 42.11 46.06 6.58
N ASP A 47 42.59 46.57 7.71
CA ASP A 47 41.83 46.64 8.98
C ASP A 47 40.53 47.46 8.85
N ALA A 48 40.46 48.36 7.85
CA ALA A 48 39.27 49.13 7.52
C ALA A 48 38.26 48.36 6.63
N ARG A 49 38.44 47.04 6.47
CA ARG A 49 37.62 46.16 5.60
C ARG A 49 37.60 46.61 4.13
N LEU A 50 38.72 47.15 3.65
CA LEU A 50 38.94 47.47 2.25
C LEU A 50 39.77 46.37 1.61
N VAL A 51 39.25 45.77 0.54
CA VAL A 51 39.97 44.76 -0.25
C VAL A 51 40.63 45.46 -1.43
N GLN A 52 41.96 45.34 -1.54
CA GLN A 52 42.72 45.80 -2.68
C GLN A 52 43.34 44.62 -3.41
N ALA A 53 43.09 44.55 -4.72
CA ALA A 53 43.56 43.47 -5.55
C ALA A 53 44.10 43.95 -6.91
N LYS A 54 45.00 43.17 -7.48
CA LYS A 54 45.49 43.32 -8.85
C LYS A 54 45.00 42.14 -9.68
N VAL A 55 44.37 42.45 -10.81
CA VAL A 55 43.82 41.45 -11.73
C VAL A 55 44.52 41.60 -13.08
N ASP A 56 45.13 40.51 -13.56
CA ASP A 56 45.76 40.43 -14.86
C ASP A 56 44.70 40.19 -15.96
N GLY A 57 44.92 40.77 -17.14
CA GLY A 57 43.93 40.82 -18.21
C GLY A 57 44.57 41.29 -19.51
N SER A 58 43.94 42.22 -20.23
CA SER A 58 44.62 42.93 -21.32
C SER A 58 45.72 43.86 -20.78
N GLU A 59 45.52 44.37 -19.57
CA GLU A 59 46.46 45.16 -18.78
C GLU A 59 46.24 44.81 -17.30
N VAL A 60 47.14 45.25 -16.43
CA VAL A 60 46.96 45.05 -14.98
C VAL A 60 45.94 46.05 -14.44
N TYR A 61 44.79 45.54 -14.00
CA TYR A 61 43.73 46.34 -13.40
C TYR A 61 43.81 46.32 -11.87
N GLN A 62 43.61 47.49 -11.25
CA GLN A 62 43.49 47.61 -9.80
C GLN A 62 42.01 47.62 -9.42
N VAL A 63 41.66 46.75 -8.48
CA VAL A 63 40.31 46.59 -7.95
C VAL A 63 40.32 46.95 -6.47
N SER A 64 39.38 47.80 -6.06
CA SER A 64 39.14 48.15 -4.66
C SER A 64 37.70 47.81 -4.31
N LEU A 65 37.47 46.96 -3.31
CA LEU A 65 36.12 46.63 -2.81
C LEU A 65 36.00 47.07 -1.34
N ASN A 66 34.88 47.69 -0.98
CA ASN A 66 34.56 48.04 0.40
C ASN A 66 33.54 47.04 0.95
N LEU A 67 33.92 46.26 1.97
CA LEU A 67 33.03 45.22 2.51
C LEU A 67 31.91 45.79 3.40
N ASN A 68 32.02 47.04 3.86
CA ASN A 68 30.93 47.72 4.56
C ASN A 68 29.90 48.33 3.59
N LYS A 69 30.33 48.66 2.36
CA LYS A 69 29.51 49.26 1.30
C LYS A 69 29.91 48.71 -0.07
N PHE A 70 29.33 47.59 -0.46
CA PHE A 70 29.70 46.90 -1.71
C PHE A 70 29.52 47.77 -2.97
N LYS A 71 28.60 48.74 -2.94
CA LYS A 71 28.36 49.70 -4.04
C LYS A 71 29.54 50.66 -4.30
N ASP A 72 30.40 50.87 -3.31
CA ASP A 72 31.56 51.79 -3.41
C ASP A 72 32.79 51.10 -4.04
N GLY A 73 32.62 49.89 -4.59
CA GLY A 73 33.68 49.17 -5.27
C GLY A 73 34.09 49.86 -6.58
N SER A 74 35.40 49.97 -6.82
CA SER A 74 35.96 50.56 -8.04
C SER A 74 36.94 49.62 -8.74
N CYS A 75 37.09 49.81 -10.05
CA CYS A 75 38.06 49.10 -10.88
C CYS A 75 38.64 50.07 -11.91
N THR A 76 39.94 49.98 -12.18
CA THR A 76 40.60 50.83 -13.19
C THR A 76 40.31 50.41 -14.64
N CYS A 77 39.35 49.51 -14.87
CA CYS A 77 39.03 49.05 -16.22
C CYS A 77 38.05 50.01 -16.93
N PRO A 78 37.98 50.00 -18.28
CA PRO A 78 37.08 50.87 -19.05
C PRO A 78 35.59 50.68 -18.74
N VAL A 79 35.22 49.54 -18.14
CA VAL A 79 33.87 49.28 -17.68
C VAL A 79 33.68 49.97 -16.33
N HIS A 80 33.09 51.17 -16.35
CA HIS A 80 32.73 51.92 -15.15
C HIS A 80 31.55 51.26 -14.43
N GLY A 81 31.82 50.40 -13.45
CA GLY A 81 30.82 49.71 -12.63
C GLY A 81 31.12 48.22 -12.47
N ALA A 82 30.06 47.43 -12.24
CA ALA A 82 30.10 45.99 -12.01
C ALA A 82 30.77 45.23 -13.17
N CYS A 83 32.07 44.98 -13.03
CA CYS A 83 32.90 44.42 -14.09
C CYS A 83 33.39 43.01 -13.75
N LYS A 84 33.87 42.28 -14.76
CA LYS A 84 34.40 40.91 -14.58
C LYS A 84 35.58 40.84 -13.60
N HIS A 85 36.39 41.90 -13.49
CA HIS A 85 37.53 41.93 -12.56
C HIS A 85 37.07 42.05 -11.11
N GLN A 86 36.08 42.89 -10.82
CA GLN A 86 35.47 42.96 -9.49
C GLN A 86 34.82 41.63 -9.11
N ALA A 87 34.10 40.99 -10.04
CA ALA A 87 33.52 39.66 -9.81
C ALA A 87 34.60 38.60 -9.52
N ALA A 88 35.72 38.59 -10.26
CA ALA A 88 36.83 37.68 -10.01
C ALA A 88 37.46 37.88 -8.62
N VAL A 89 37.63 39.14 -8.19
CA VAL A 89 38.15 39.48 -6.86
C VAL A 89 37.18 39.08 -5.75
N MET A 90 35.87 39.24 -5.93
CA MET A 90 34.87 38.75 -4.97
C MET A 90 34.91 37.21 -4.85
N MET A 91 35.13 36.50 -5.95
CA MET A 91 35.26 35.04 -5.97
C MET A 91 36.56 34.55 -5.31
N GLU A 92 37.68 35.23 -5.56
CA GLU A 92 38.95 34.97 -4.86
C GLU A 92 38.82 35.24 -3.36
N LEU A 93 38.14 36.33 -2.99
CA LEU A 93 37.86 36.64 -1.59
C LEU A 93 36.99 35.56 -0.95
N ALA A 94 35.93 35.12 -1.63
CA ALA A 94 35.05 34.06 -1.15
C ALA A 94 35.81 32.76 -0.88
N ASP A 95 36.64 32.34 -1.83
CA ASP A 95 37.44 31.10 -1.74
C ASP A 95 38.39 31.14 -0.52
N ARG A 96 39.07 32.28 -0.31
CA ARG A 96 39.93 32.49 0.88
C ARG A 96 39.20 32.48 2.21
N LEU A 97 37.91 32.84 2.21
CA LEU A 97 37.05 32.84 3.39
C LEU A 97 36.28 31.52 3.57
N GLY A 98 36.51 30.52 2.71
CA GLY A 98 35.86 29.21 2.76
C GLY A 98 34.47 29.15 2.11
N TYR A 99 34.05 30.23 1.43
CA TYR A 99 32.80 30.24 0.67
C TYR A 99 33.05 29.80 -0.78
N PRO A 100 32.25 28.87 -1.34
CA PRO A 100 32.43 28.45 -2.73
C PRO A 100 32.19 29.61 -3.71
N ALA A 101 33.19 29.92 -4.55
CA ALA A 101 33.07 30.94 -5.61
C ALA A 101 31.86 30.72 -6.55
N THR A 102 31.39 29.48 -6.68
CA THR A 102 30.17 29.12 -7.45
C THR A 102 28.89 29.72 -6.87
N GLN A 103 28.88 30.13 -5.61
CA GLN A 103 27.76 30.83 -5.00
C GLN A 103 27.63 32.26 -5.54
N ILE A 104 28.74 32.99 -5.71
CA ILE A 104 28.76 34.32 -6.36
C ILE A 104 28.36 34.19 -7.83
N MET A 105 28.89 33.17 -8.54
CA MET A 105 28.55 32.93 -9.95
C MET A 105 27.05 32.70 -10.15
N ASN A 106 26.40 31.99 -9.22
CA ASN A 106 24.98 31.67 -9.26
C ASN A 106 24.17 32.44 -8.21
N ALA A 107 24.55 33.68 -7.89
CA ALA A 107 24.01 34.43 -6.76
C ALA A 107 22.47 34.47 -6.74
N LYS A 108 21.83 34.75 -7.90
CA LYS A 108 20.35 34.73 -8.03
C LYS A 108 19.73 33.38 -7.65
N MET A 109 20.35 32.28 -8.07
CA MET A 109 19.87 30.93 -7.76
C MET A 109 20.06 30.59 -6.28
N GLN A 110 21.18 31.01 -5.68
CA GLN A 110 21.46 30.79 -4.26
C GLN A 110 20.53 31.61 -3.37
N LEU A 111 20.27 32.87 -3.71
CA LEU A 111 19.28 33.69 -3.00
C LEU A 111 17.88 33.11 -3.11
N LYS A 112 17.49 32.61 -4.29
CA LYS A 112 16.20 31.92 -4.45
C LYS A 112 16.12 30.66 -3.58
N ARG A 113 17.22 29.90 -3.46
CA ARG A 113 17.31 28.72 -2.57
C ARG A 113 17.25 29.11 -1.10
N ALA A 114 18.03 30.09 -0.66
CA ALA A 114 18.05 30.59 0.71
C ALA A 114 16.69 31.19 1.11
N ALA A 115 16.06 31.98 0.22
CA ALA A 115 14.72 32.50 0.44
C ALA A 115 13.68 31.37 0.52
N SER A 116 13.76 30.35 -0.35
CA SER A 116 12.86 29.20 -0.25
C SER A 116 13.05 28.40 1.04
N GLN A 117 14.27 28.31 1.56
CA GLN A 117 14.56 27.64 2.83
C GLN A 117 14.06 28.45 4.03
N ALA A 118 14.29 29.76 4.07
CA ALA A 118 13.82 30.64 5.14
C ALA A 118 12.27 30.76 5.17
N VAL A 119 11.63 30.77 4.00
CA VAL A 119 10.16 30.69 3.88
C VAL A 119 9.66 29.32 4.34
N SER A 120 10.39 28.24 4.04
CA SER A 120 10.05 26.90 4.54
C SER A 120 10.17 26.80 6.06
N GLU A 121 11.18 27.40 6.68
CA GLU A 121 11.39 27.31 8.13
C GLU A 121 10.33 28.07 8.94
N SER A 122 9.98 29.28 8.50
CA SER A 122 8.87 30.04 9.12
C SER A 122 7.51 29.37 8.90
N ALA A 123 7.28 28.75 7.74
CA ALA A 123 6.08 27.96 7.49
C ALA A 123 6.01 26.70 8.38
N ILE A 124 7.14 26.03 8.61
CA ILE A 124 7.25 24.86 9.50
C ILE A 124 6.91 25.24 10.95
N LEU A 125 7.44 26.36 11.44
CA LEU A 125 7.16 26.83 12.81
C LEU A 125 5.69 27.25 13.02
N ASN A 126 5.00 27.66 11.95
CA ASN A 126 3.60 28.05 12.00
C ASN A 126 2.62 26.88 11.86
N LEU A 127 3.09 25.64 11.63
CA LEU A 127 2.23 24.47 11.46
C LEU A 127 1.21 24.25 12.60
N PRO A 128 1.53 24.46 13.89
CA PRO A 128 0.56 24.25 14.98
C PRO A 128 -0.69 25.12 14.89
N SER A 129 -0.62 26.31 14.28
CA SER A 129 -1.76 27.22 14.15
C SER A 129 -2.67 26.90 12.96
N LEU A 130 -2.22 26.03 12.06
CA LEU A 130 -2.93 25.70 10.84
C LEU A 130 -4.03 24.65 11.08
N SER A 131 -5.04 24.64 10.21
CA SER A 131 -6.03 23.58 10.15
C SER A 131 -5.47 22.32 9.48
N VAL A 132 -6.16 21.19 9.64
CA VAL A 132 -5.84 19.93 8.96
C VAL A 132 -5.80 20.08 7.43
N SER A 133 -6.73 20.84 6.84
CA SER A 133 -6.74 21.08 5.40
C SER A 133 -5.54 21.90 4.95
N SER A 134 -5.14 22.90 5.75
CA SER A 134 -3.92 23.67 5.52
C SER A 134 -2.64 22.84 5.67
N TRP A 135 -2.61 21.84 6.55
CA TRP A 135 -1.49 20.88 6.61
C TRP A 135 -1.33 20.11 5.32
N GLN A 136 -2.42 19.64 4.72
CA GLN A 136 -2.36 18.92 3.44
C GLN A 136 -1.84 19.80 2.31
N GLN A 137 -2.27 21.07 2.27
CA GLN A 137 -1.75 22.07 1.32
C GLN A 137 -0.27 22.36 1.55
N PHE A 138 0.15 22.49 2.81
CA PHE A 138 1.57 22.65 3.15
C PHE A 138 2.38 21.44 2.67
N LEU A 139 1.93 20.21 2.92
CA LEU A 139 2.63 18.99 2.48
C LEU A 139 2.71 18.90 0.94
N ASP A 140 1.67 19.35 0.24
CA ASP A 140 1.70 19.47 -1.24
C ASP A 140 2.79 20.44 -1.71
N GLN A 141 2.89 21.62 -1.09
CA GLN A 141 3.92 22.61 -1.42
C GLN A 141 5.32 22.13 -1.02
N PHE A 142 5.44 21.50 0.15
CA PHE A 142 6.69 21.01 0.70
C PHE A 142 7.31 19.90 -0.15
N THR A 143 6.48 19.10 -0.82
CA THR A 143 6.92 17.98 -1.66
C THR A 143 6.86 18.29 -3.16
N VAL A 144 6.58 19.54 -3.56
CA VAL A 144 6.40 19.93 -4.98
C VAL A 144 7.63 19.64 -5.85
N SER A 145 8.82 19.59 -5.24
CA SER A 145 10.09 19.30 -5.91
C SER A 145 10.24 17.81 -6.29
N ILE A 146 9.46 16.93 -5.67
CA ILE A 146 9.51 15.48 -5.86
C ILE A 146 8.53 15.09 -6.96
N LYS A 147 9.07 14.65 -8.10
CA LYS A 147 8.26 14.24 -9.24
C LYS A 147 7.85 12.76 -9.13
N PRO A 148 6.61 12.40 -9.50
CA PRO A 148 6.19 10.99 -9.53
C PRO A 148 7.09 10.16 -10.44
N THR A 149 7.62 9.06 -9.92
CA THR A 149 8.38 8.04 -10.69
C THR A 149 7.46 6.92 -11.15
N TYR A 150 7.79 6.23 -12.26
CA TYR A 150 6.99 5.08 -12.72
C TYR A 150 6.80 4.00 -11.64
N ASP A 151 7.86 3.71 -10.89
CA ASP A 151 7.79 2.85 -9.71
C ASP A 151 7.19 3.63 -8.53
N GLN A 152 6.01 3.21 -8.08
CA GLN A 152 5.28 3.84 -6.98
C GLN A 152 5.95 3.60 -5.61
N GLY A 153 6.66 2.48 -5.45
CA GLY A 153 7.42 2.20 -4.23
C GLY A 153 8.60 3.16 -4.08
N ILE A 154 9.30 3.46 -5.18
CA ILE A 154 10.38 4.46 -5.20
C ILE A 154 9.82 5.85 -4.91
N TYR A 155 8.70 6.23 -5.54
CA TYR A 155 8.08 7.54 -5.30
C TYR A 155 7.64 7.69 -3.83
N ALA A 156 6.97 6.68 -3.27
CA ALA A 156 6.59 6.67 -1.86
C ALA A 156 7.81 6.81 -0.93
N GLN A 157 8.91 6.12 -1.24
CA GLN A 157 10.14 6.21 -0.45
C GLN A 157 10.80 7.59 -0.52
N GLN A 158 10.80 8.23 -1.70
CA GLN A 158 11.32 9.59 -1.86
C GLN A 158 10.50 10.61 -1.05
N LEU A 159 9.16 10.53 -1.13
CA LEU A 159 8.28 11.35 -0.31
C LEU A 159 8.54 11.13 1.18
N ARG A 160 8.57 9.86 1.64
CA ARG A 160 8.87 9.51 3.04
C ARG A 160 10.19 10.12 3.50
N THR A 161 11.25 9.95 2.72
CA THR A 161 12.59 10.48 3.05
C THR A 161 12.56 11.99 3.21
N HIS A 162 11.85 12.70 2.33
CA HIS A 162 11.73 14.15 2.45
C HIS A 162 10.85 14.57 3.63
N LEU A 163 9.80 13.82 3.97
CA LEU A 163 8.96 14.12 5.13
C LEU A 163 9.69 13.91 6.45
N THR A 164 10.69 13.01 6.53
CA THR A 164 11.50 12.83 7.76
C THR A 164 12.19 14.10 8.25
N THR A 165 12.42 15.09 7.38
CA THR A 165 12.98 16.39 7.80
C THR A 165 12.02 17.17 8.69
N LEU A 166 10.71 16.97 8.55
CA LEU A 166 9.70 17.58 9.42
C LEU A 166 9.69 16.93 10.79
N THR A 167 9.91 15.61 10.86
CA THR A 167 10.06 14.87 12.12
C THR A 167 11.30 15.31 12.89
N GLN A 168 12.36 15.67 12.18
CA GLN A 168 13.62 16.17 12.76
C GLN A 168 13.55 17.66 13.15
N ALA A 169 12.58 18.41 12.61
CA ALA A 169 12.42 19.82 12.94
C ALA A 169 11.79 19.99 14.33
N ALA A 170 12.26 20.98 15.08
CA ALA A 170 11.72 21.34 16.39
C ALA A 170 10.41 22.15 16.25
N ILE A 171 9.36 21.51 15.73
CA ILE A 171 8.04 22.14 15.57
C ILE A 171 7.37 22.24 16.95
N PRO A 172 6.85 23.41 17.35
CA PRO A 172 6.22 23.62 18.66
C PRO A 172 4.79 23.05 18.70
N PHE A 173 4.63 21.77 18.36
CA PHE A 173 3.38 21.05 18.51
C PHE A 173 3.13 20.68 19.97
N SER A 174 1.86 20.64 20.38
CA SER A 174 1.43 19.84 21.51
C SER A 174 1.63 18.34 21.20
N ASP A 175 1.67 17.47 22.21
CA ASP A 175 1.81 16.03 21.99
C ASP A 175 0.68 15.48 21.12
N GLN A 176 -0.56 15.96 21.33
CA GLN A 176 -1.71 15.60 20.51
C GLN A 176 -1.58 16.10 19.07
N ASP A 177 -1.21 17.36 18.85
CA ASP A 177 -1.04 17.90 17.49
C ASP A 177 0.06 17.17 16.72
N ARG A 178 1.12 16.74 17.41
CA ARG A 178 2.19 15.94 16.83
C ARG A 178 1.65 14.61 16.31
N GLY A 179 0.89 13.88 17.11
CA GLY A 179 0.26 12.63 16.70
C GLY A 179 -0.66 12.81 15.47
N PHE A 180 -1.55 13.81 15.49
CA PHE A 180 -2.41 14.09 14.33
C PHE A 180 -1.62 14.52 13.10
N PHE A 181 -0.57 15.31 13.25
CA PHE A 181 0.27 15.73 12.13
C PHE A 181 1.01 14.55 11.49
N GLU A 182 1.52 13.61 12.28
CA GLU A 182 2.13 12.36 11.79
C GLU A 182 1.12 11.49 11.05
N LEU A 183 -0.08 11.30 11.58
CA LEU A 183 -1.18 10.63 10.87
C LEU A 183 -1.45 11.32 9.53
N HIS A 184 -1.51 12.65 9.49
CA HIS A 184 -1.75 13.40 8.27
C HIS A 184 -0.61 13.31 7.24
N GLN A 185 0.64 13.10 7.66
CA GLN A 185 1.74 12.78 6.76
C GLN A 185 1.53 11.40 6.10
N LEU A 186 1.07 10.40 6.85
CA LEU A 186 0.77 9.08 6.30
C LEU A 186 -0.44 9.11 5.35
N LEU A 187 -1.51 9.82 5.73
CA LEU A 187 -2.69 10.04 4.88
C LEU A 187 -2.32 10.79 3.59
N PHE A 188 -1.42 11.77 3.69
CA PHE A 188 -0.87 12.48 2.55
C PHE A 188 -0.16 11.54 1.57
N LEU A 189 0.67 10.62 2.08
CA LEU A 189 1.34 9.60 1.26
C LEU A 189 0.33 8.70 0.55
N LEU A 190 -0.68 8.21 1.28
CA LEU A 190 -1.76 7.39 0.71
C LEU A 190 -2.46 8.13 -0.44
N ARG A 191 -2.85 9.39 -0.22
CA ARG A 191 -3.47 10.26 -1.23
C ARG A 191 -2.58 10.45 -2.46
N LYS A 192 -1.29 10.70 -2.29
CA LYS A 192 -0.34 10.91 -3.41
C LYS A 192 -0.17 9.67 -4.27
N ILE A 193 -0.01 8.50 -3.66
CA ILE A 193 0.16 7.24 -4.40
C ILE A 193 -1.15 6.83 -5.09
N LYS A 194 -2.29 7.01 -4.42
CA LYS A 194 -3.63 6.80 -5.01
C LYS A 194 -3.84 7.68 -6.25
N GLY A 195 -3.54 8.98 -6.14
CA GLY A 195 -3.67 9.94 -7.24
C GLY A 195 -2.76 9.64 -8.44
N GLN A 196 -1.61 8.99 -8.23
CA GLN A 196 -0.76 8.54 -9.33
C GLN A 196 -1.37 7.35 -10.09
N ASN A 197 -2.04 6.44 -9.38
CA ASN A 197 -2.64 5.25 -9.97
C ASN A 197 -3.81 5.60 -10.90
N THR A 198 -4.61 6.61 -10.53
CA THR A 198 -5.71 7.10 -11.38
C THR A 198 -5.20 7.78 -12.65
N GLN A 199 -4.08 8.51 -12.58
CA GLN A 199 -3.46 9.19 -13.73
C GLN A 199 -2.75 8.24 -14.70
N SER A 200 -2.25 7.10 -14.23
CA SER A 200 -1.46 6.16 -15.05
C SER A 200 -2.32 5.21 -15.90
N GLY A 201 -3.66 5.28 -15.82
CA GLY A 201 -4.59 4.47 -16.62
C GLY A 201 -4.65 2.99 -16.24
N THR A 202 -3.81 2.52 -15.30
CA THR A 202 -3.81 1.16 -14.75
C THR A 202 -4.84 1.01 -13.64
N SER A 203 -6.13 1.25 -13.91
CA SER A 203 -7.17 1.23 -12.87
C SER A 203 -7.59 -0.19 -12.43
N PHE A 204 -7.04 -1.24 -13.03
CA PHE A 204 -7.50 -2.61 -12.80
C PHE A 204 -6.90 -3.29 -11.56
N PHE A 205 -5.77 -2.79 -11.02
CA PHE A 205 -5.14 -3.36 -9.83
C PHE A 205 -4.64 -2.26 -8.89
N THR A 206 -4.97 -2.40 -7.61
CA THR A 206 -4.38 -1.60 -6.53
C THR A 206 -2.91 -1.98 -6.40
N SER A 207 -2.00 -1.00 -6.44
CA SER A 207 -0.57 -1.27 -6.35
C SER A 207 -0.20 -1.83 -4.98
N SER A 208 0.84 -2.67 -4.94
CA SER A 208 1.41 -3.17 -3.68
C SER A 208 1.89 -2.02 -2.77
N ALA A 209 2.26 -0.88 -3.36
CA ALA A 209 2.64 0.32 -2.61
C ALA A 209 1.46 0.90 -1.81
N ILE A 210 0.24 0.90 -2.37
CA ILE A 210 -0.96 1.36 -1.66
C ILE A 210 -1.26 0.45 -0.48
N TYR A 211 -1.24 -0.88 -0.67
CA TYR A 211 -1.47 -1.83 0.44
C TYR A 211 -0.43 -1.67 1.55
N LYS A 212 0.85 -1.51 1.19
CA LYS A 212 1.90 -1.29 2.18
C LYS A 212 1.66 0.00 2.99
N ILE A 213 1.35 1.11 2.32
CA ILE A 213 1.07 2.38 3.04
C ILE A 213 -0.17 2.26 3.91
N TYR A 214 -1.20 1.56 3.44
CA TYR A 214 -2.41 1.29 4.20
C TYR A 214 -2.10 0.47 5.46
N ASP A 215 -1.34 -0.63 5.33
CA ASP A 215 -0.93 -1.46 6.46
C ASP A 215 -0.03 -0.68 7.45
N ASP A 216 0.85 0.19 6.93
CA ASP A 216 1.68 1.09 7.75
C ASP A 216 0.78 2.05 8.57
N ILE A 217 -0.28 2.61 7.98
CA ILE A 217 -1.25 3.48 8.68
C ILE A 217 -2.00 2.70 9.77
N LEU A 218 -2.52 1.51 9.45
CA LEU A 218 -3.26 0.69 10.41
C LEU A 218 -2.37 0.28 11.59
N THR A 219 -1.12 -0.06 11.33
CA THR A 219 -0.13 -0.40 12.36
C THR A 219 0.17 0.81 13.22
N TRP A 220 0.44 1.96 12.59
CA TRP A 220 0.73 3.21 13.30
C TRP A 220 -0.42 3.63 14.22
N LEU A 221 -1.68 3.57 13.74
CA LEU A 221 -2.87 3.92 14.53
C LEU A 221 -3.00 3.08 15.81
N LYS A 222 -2.67 1.79 15.74
CA LYS A 222 -2.71 0.87 16.89
C LYS A 222 -1.56 1.12 17.87
N GLU A 223 -0.38 1.47 17.36
CA GLU A 223 0.81 1.69 18.18
C GLU A 223 0.82 3.05 18.88
N HIS A 224 0.23 4.08 18.25
CA HIS A 224 0.31 5.48 18.68
C HIS A 224 -1.06 6.02 19.14
N THR A 225 -2.00 5.15 19.50
CA THR A 225 -3.35 5.55 19.97
C THR A 225 -3.29 6.48 21.18
N SER A 226 -2.35 6.22 22.10
CA SER A 226 -2.14 7.06 23.29
C SER A 226 -1.68 8.48 22.95
N GLU A 227 -0.94 8.64 21.85
CA GLU A 227 -0.39 9.94 21.43
C GLU A 227 -1.47 10.84 20.82
N LEU A 228 -2.51 10.26 20.22
CA LEU A 228 -3.66 11.00 19.71
C LEU A 228 -4.58 11.53 20.82
N ALA A 229 -4.40 11.07 22.07
CA ALA A 229 -5.19 11.47 23.24
C ALA A 229 -6.71 11.43 22.97
N LEU A 230 -7.20 10.34 22.39
CA LEU A 230 -8.60 10.16 21.94
C LEU A 230 -9.63 10.00 23.08
N SER A 231 -9.32 10.43 24.31
CA SER A 231 -10.25 10.33 25.44
C SER A 231 -11.47 11.24 25.31
N GLU A 232 -11.33 12.37 24.61
CA GLU A 232 -12.38 13.37 24.39
C GLU A 232 -12.45 13.76 22.90
N SER A 233 -13.55 14.42 22.49
CA SER A 233 -13.64 15.02 21.16
C SER A 233 -12.75 16.25 21.09
N SER A 234 -11.91 16.36 20.06
CA SER A 234 -11.08 17.53 19.80
C SER A 234 -11.34 18.07 18.40
N GLU A 235 -11.09 19.35 18.18
CA GLU A 235 -11.21 19.98 16.86
C GLU A 235 -10.32 19.27 15.81
N ARG A 236 -9.14 18.78 16.22
CA ARG A 236 -8.25 17.99 15.36
C ARG A 236 -8.89 16.69 14.89
N LEU A 237 -9.55 15.98 15.80
CA LEU A 237 -10.23 14.74 15.45
C LEU A 237 -11.40 14.98 14.50
N GLU A 238 -12.24 15.98 14.78
CA GLU A 238 -13.38 16.33 13.93
C GLU A 238 -12.94 16.76 12.52
N THR A 239 -11.89 17.56 12.42
CA THR A 239 -11.33 18.00 11.13
C THR A 239 -10.59 16.88 10.39
N THR A 240 -10.02 15.90 11.11
CA THR A 240 -9.47 14.67 10.53
C THR A 240 -10.57 13.81 9.90
N PHE A 241 -11.70 13.61 10.60
CA PHE A 241 -12.85 12.90 10.03
C PHE A 241 -13.42 13.64 8.83
N ALA A 242 -13.52 14.97 8.88
CA ALA A 242 -13.95 15.77 7.72
C ALA A 242 -13.03 15.55 6.51
N TYR A 243 -11.71 15.54 6.71
CA TYR A 243 -10.75 15.22 5.65
C TYR A 243 -10.94 13.81 5.08
N LEU A 244 -11.07 12.79 5.95
CA LEU A 244 -11.28 11.41 5.52
C LEU A 244 -12.59 11.25 4.75
N ARG A 245 -13.68 11.90 5.17
CA ARG A 245 -14.96 11.92 4.42
C ARG A 245 -14.76 12.44 3.00
N THR A 246 -14.03 13.56 2.83
CA THR A 246 -13.70 14.06 1.49
C THR A 246 -12.90 13.04 0.68
N GLN A 247 -11.90 12.39 1.28
CA GLN A 247 -11.11 11.36 0.58
C GLN A 247 -11.91 10.12 0.19
N ILE A 248 -12.88 9.71 1.01
CA ILE A 248 -13.81 8.61 0.71
C ILE A 248 -14.79 9.01 -0.41
N ALA A 249 -15.28 10.25 -0.40
CA ALA A 249 -16.19 10.76 -1.43
C ALA A 249 -15.51 10.87 -2.80
N GLU A 250 -14.25 11.31 -2.84
CA GLU A 250 -13.45 11.45 -4.07
C GLU A 250 -12.90 10.11 -4.60
N GLN A 251 -13.11 9.02 -3.87
CA GLN A 251 -12.55 7.72 -4.18
C GLN A 251 -13.13 7.17 -5.49
N GLN A 252 -12.25 6.84 -6.44
CA GLN A 252 -12.64 6.20 -7.70
C GLN A 252 -12.14 4.77 -7.80
N GLY A 253 -12.92 3.91 -8.48
CA GLY A 253 -12.58 2.50 -8.69
C GLY A 253 -12.83 1.63 -7.46
N HIS A 254 -12.15 0.48 -7.39
CA HIS A 254 -12.32 -0.53 -6.34
C HIS A 254 -11.40 -0.33 -5.11
N SER A 255 -10.87 0.88 -4.93
CA SER A 255 -10.12 1.27 -3.72
C SER A 255 -11.09 1.30 -2.53
N TYR A 256 -10.67 0.91 -1.34
CA TYR A 256 -11.47 1.01 -0.09
C TYR A 256 -10.61 1.48 1.11
N GLN A 257 -9.33 1.76 0.87
CA GLN A 257 -8.34 2.04 1.90
C GLN A 257 -8.72 3.25 2.74
N ASP A 258 -9.32 4.29 2.15
CA ASP A 258 -9.76 5.47 2.89
C ASP A 258 -10.87 5.11 3.90
N PHE A 259 -11.83 4.26 3.50
CA PHE A 259 -12.83 3.71 4.41
C PHE A 259 -12.20 2.82 5.50
N GLY A 260 -11.22 1.98 5.13
CA GLY A 260 -10.51 1.13 6.09
C GLY A 260 -9.77 1.95 7.16
N VAL A 261 -9.09 3.03 6.77
CA VAL A 261 -8.42 3.95 7.71
C VAL A 261 -9.44 4.69 8.57
N TYR A 262 -10.54 5.15 7.97
CA TYR A 262 -11.64 5.79 8.70
C TYR A 262 -12.24 4.88 9.78
N ALA A 263 -12.52 3.63 9.42
CA ALA A 263 -13.05 2.63 10.34
C ALA A 263 -12.06 2.30 11.46
N ALA A 264 -10.76 2.19 11.15
CA ALA A 264 -9.73 1.97 12.15
C ALA A 264 -9.66 3.12 13.17
N LEU A 265 -9.66 4.38 12.71
CA LEU A 265 -9.66 5.54 13.60
C LEU A 265 -10.90 5.58 14.51
N TRP A 266 -12.08 5.26 13.96
CA TRP A 266 -13.30 5.13 14.76
C TRP A 266 -13.21 4.02 15.80
N ASN A 267 -12.64 2.87 15.45
CA ASN A 267 -12.46 1.76 16.37
C ASN A 267 -11.52 2.12 17.53
N GLU A 268 -10.39 2.78 17.25
CA GLU A 268 -9.47 3.26 18.28
C GLU A 268 -10.12 4.33 19.18
N TRP A 269 -10.95 5.21 18.61
CA TRP A 269 -11.68 6.20 19.38
C TRP A 269 -12.77 5.58 20.27
N MET A 270 -13.54 4.62 19.74
CA MET A 270 -14.52 3.87 20.54
C MET A 270 -13.86 3.11 21.70
N THR A 271 -12.66 2.60 21.48
CA THR A 271 -11.90 1.87 22.51
C THR A 271 -11.38 2.82 23.60
N SER A 272 -10.86 3.99 23.21
CA SER A 272 -10.18 4.93 24.13
C SER A 272 -11.11 5.96 24.78
N GLY A 273 -12.19 6.35 24.10
CA GLY A 273 -13.05 7.48 24.43
C GLY A 273 -14.52 7.23 24.10
N ASN A 274 -15.03 6.03 24.44
CA ASN A 274 -16.37 5.54 24.08
C ASN A 274 -17.50 6.58 24.28
N ALA A 275 -17.56 7.25 25.44
CA ALA A 275 -18.61 8.22 25.72
C ALA A 275 -18.57 9.44 24.78
N ALA A 276 -17.37 9.98 24.51
CA ALA A 276 -17.18 11.09 23.59
C ALA A 276 -17.52 10.65 22.15
N ALA A 277 -17.04 9.49 21.73
CA ALA A 277 -17.29 8.92 20.41
C ALA A 277 -18.79 8.71 20.15
N LEU A 278 -19.52 8.10 21.10
CA LEU A 278 -20.97 7.90 21.02
C LEU A 278 -21.75 9.22 20.97
N SER A 279 -21.28 10.25 21.69
CA SER A 279 -21.91 11.58 21.65
C SER A 279 -21.72 12.29 20.30
N TYR A 280 -20.59 12.06 19.64
CA TYR A 280 -20.26 12.64 18.34
C TYR A 280 -20.90 11.89 17.16
N ALA A 281 -21.10 10.58 17.27
CA ALA A 281 -21.59 9.72 16.20
C ALA A 281 -22.82 10.24 15.44
N PRO A 282 -23.88 10.80 16.07
CA PRO A 282 -25.02 11.36 15.33
C PRO A 282 -24.64 12.51 14.41
N LYS A 283 -23.76 13.42 14.86
CA LYS A 283 -23.25 14.55 14.08
C LYS A 283 -22.46 14.07 12.87
N GLU A 284 -21.65 13.02 13.05
CA GLU A 284 -20.90 12.41 11.95
C GLU A 284 -21.81 11.73 10.92
N ILE A 285 -22.82 11.00 11.39
CA ILE A 285 -23.80 10.34 10.50
C ILE A 285 -24.54 11.37 9.64
N GLU A 286 -24.96 12.50 10.23
CA GLU A 286 -25.59 13.59 9.50
C GLU A 286 -24.64 14.20 8.45
N ALA A 287 -23.37 14.44 8.81
CA ALA A 287 -22.38 14.98 7.88
C ALA A 287 -22.11 14.03 6.69
N ILE A 288 -22.10 12.72 6.92
CA ILE A 288 -21.98 11.73 5.84
C ILE A 288 -23.24 11.73 4.96
N GLU A 289 -24.43 11.82 5.55
CA GLU A 289 -25.69 11.90 4.79
C GLU A 289 -25.68 13.07 3.82
N THR A 290 -25.31 14.27 4.29
CA THR A 290 -25.16 15.46 3.43
C THR A 290 -24.13 15.24 2.32
N SER A 291 -23.01 14.58 2.63
CA SER A 291 -21.97 14.30 1.63
C SER A 291 -22.47 13.32 0.55
N ILE A 292 -23.31 12.35 0.92
CA ILE A 292 -23.94 11.42 -0.02
C ILE A 292 -24.92 12.17 -0.94
N THR A 293 -25.78 13.03 -0.40
CA THR A 293 -26.78 13.77 -1.17
C THR A 293 -26.16 14.78 -2.14
N ASP A 294 -25.05 15.41 -1.75
CA ASP A 294 -24.39 16.44 -2.55
C ASP A 294 -23.52 15.84 -3.68
N SER A 295 -23.12 14.57 -3.55
CA SER A 295 -22.28 13.89 -4.53
C SER A 295 -23.07 13.38 -5.74
N SER A 296 -22.68 13.80 -6.95
CA SER A 296 -23.26 13.30 -8.21
C SER A 296 -22.73 11.90 -8.60
N SER A 297 -21.61 11.48 -8.02
CA SER A 297 -21.01 10.15 -8.16
C SER A 297 -20.88 9.50 -6.78
N SER A 298 -21.89 8.76 -6.37
CA SER A 298 -21.95 8.25 -5.00
C SER A 298 -21.26 6.87 -4.90
N THR A 299 -20.20 6.82 -4.10
CA THR A 299 -19.39 5.63 -3.86
C THR A 299 -20.02 4.79 -2.74
N PRO A 300 -19.88 3.44 -2.76
CA PRO A 300 -20.41 2.60 -1.69
C PRO A 300 -19.67 2.82 -0.35
N SER A 301 -18.49 3.43 -0.38
CA SER A 301 -17.64 3.64 0.79
C SER A 301 -18.18 4.68 1.78
N LEU A 302 -18.93 5.69 1.35
CA LEU A 302 -19.60 6.62 2.28
C LEU A 302 -20.73 5.93 3.05
N SER A 303 -21.57 5.15 2.35
CA SER A 303 -22.58 4.32 3.02
C SER A 303 -21.95 3.29 3.96
N ALA A 304 -20.80 2.74 3.60
CA ALA A 304 -20.03 1.87 4.49
C ALA A 304 -19.52 2.59 5.74
N ALA A 305 -19.00 3.82 5.62
CA ALA A 305 -18.60 4.63 6.76
C ALA A 305 -19.79 4.86 7.71
N LYS A 306 -20.93 5.30 7.17
CA LYS A 306 -22.17 5.51 7.96
C LYS A 306 -22.64 4.23 8.65
N ALA A 307 -22.68 3.11 7.92
CA ALA A 307 -23.08 1.82 8.45
C ALA A 307 -22.12 1.30 9.52
N TYR A 308 -20.82 1.56 9.39
CA TYR A 308 -19.83 1.15 10.37
C TYR A 308 -20.04 1.88 11.71
N ILE A 309 -20.32 3.19 11.69
CA ILE A 309 -20.69 3.93 12.92
C ILE A 309 -21.93 3.32 13.57
N ARG A 310 -22.97 3.02 12.78
CA ARG A 310 -24.20 2.36 13.29
C ARG A 310 -23.87 1.00 13.92
N LEU A 311 -22.96 0.24 13.34
CA LEU A 311 -22.51 -1.03 13.88
C LEU A 311 -21.78 -0.84 15.23
N LEU A 312 -20.88 0.14 15.34
CA LEU A 312 -20.21 0.50 16.59
C LEU A 312 -21.20 0.92 17.69
N MET A 313 -22.33 1.53 17.31
CA MET A 313 -23.44 1.86 18.21
C MET A 313 -24.34 0.64 18.54
N SER A 314 -23.94 -0.58 18.18
CA SER A 314 -24.72 -1.82 18.34
C SER A 314 -26.06 -1.83 17.59
N GLN A 315 -26.21 -1.02 16.53
CA GLN A 315 -27.41 -0.94 15.70
C GLN A 315 -27.26 -1.82 14.44
N THR A 316 -26.99 -3.12 14.62
CA THR A 316 -26.56 -4.04 13.55
C THR A 316 -27.55 -4.14 12.37
N GLU A 317 -28.85 -4.19 12.64
CA GLU A 317 -29.87 -4.26 11.58
C GLU A 317 -29.91 -2.96 10.76
N VAL A 318 -29.84 -1.81 11.44
CA VAL A 318 -29.81 -0.48 10.80
C VAL A 318 -28.51 -0.30 10.02
N ALA A 319 -27.39 -0.80 10.53
CA ALA A 319 -26.10 -0.79 9.83
C ALA A 319 -26.18 -1.56 8.51
N TRP A 320 -26.76 -2.76 8.52
CA TRP A 320 -26.96 -3.53 7.30
C TRP A 320 -27.89 -2.82 6.31
N ALA A 321 -29.03 -2.33 6.76
CA ALA A 321 -29.97 -1.59 5.90
C ALA A 321 -29.31 -0.36 5.26
N THR A 322 -28.48 0.37 6.02
CA THR A 322 -27.73 1.54 5.53
C THR A 322 -26.74 1.18 4.42
N LEU A 323 -26.09 0.01 4.50
CA LEU A 323 -25.24 -0.49 3.41
C LEU A 323 -26.07 -0.83 2.17
N GLU A 324 -27.15 -1.58 2.36
CA GLU A 324 -27.97 -2.14 1.28
C GLU A 324 -28.73 -1.07 0.49
N GLU A 325 -29.23 -0.04 1.18
CA GLU A 325 -29.85 1.15 0.58
C GLU A 325 -28.81 2.11 -0.03
N GLY A 326 -27.53 1.86 0.24
CA GLY A 326 -26.41 2.67 -0.23
C GLY A 326 -26.27 2.66 -1.76
N PRO A 327 -25.72 3.74 -2.32
CA PRO A 327 -25.49 3.84 -3.76
C PRO A 327 -24.42 2.85 -4.19
N ALA A 328 -24.60 2.28 -5.40
CA ALA A 328 -23.70 1.29 -5.97
C ALA A 328 -23.43 0.08 -5.05
N PHE A 329 -24.35 -0.26 -4.13
CA PHE A 329 -24.19 -1.38 -3.19
C PHE A 329 -23.83 -2.68 -3.90
N LYS A 330 -24.48 -3.00 -5.04
CA LYS A 330 -24.20 -4.21 -5.82
C LYS A 330 -22.80 -4.26 -6.44
N ASP A 331 -22.15 -3.11 -6.62
CA ASP A 331 -20.81 -2.96 -7.18
C ASP A 331 -19.73 -2.86 -6.08
N THR A 332 -20.12 -3.05 -4.81
CA THR A 332 -19.22 -2.98 -3.65
C THR A 332 -18.10 -4.02 -3.74
N PRO A 333 -16.82 -3.62 -3.58
CA PRO A 333 -15.71 -4.57 -3.49
C PRO A 333 -15.84 -5.49 -2.29
N ALA A 334 -15.60 -6.80 -2.47
CA ALA A 334 -15.77 -7.80 -1.40
C ALA A 334 -14.93 -7.50 -0.15
N TYR A 335 -13.72 -6.95 -0.32
CA TYR A 335 -12.83 -6.62 0.81
C TYR A 335 -13.43 -5.55 1.72
N LEU A 336 -14.32 -4.67 1.23
CA LEU A 336 -14.97 -3.66 2.07
C LEU A 336 -15.69 -4.29 3.27
N PHE A 337 -16.23 -5.50 3.10
CA PHE A 337 -16.92 -6.23 4.17
C PHE A 337 -15.97 -6.79 5.25
N ALA A 338 -14.68 -6.96 4.95
CA ALA A 338 -13.70 -7.47 5.92
C ALA A 338 -13.63 -6.61 7.19
N THR A 339 -13.70 -5.28 7.04
CA THR A 339 -13.73 -4.33 8.17
C THR A 339 -14.90 -4.59 9.13
N PHE A 340 -16.07 -4.98 8.59
CA PHE A 340 -17.24 -5.29 9.39
C PHE A 340 -17.11 -6.67 10.05
N PHE A 341 -16.61 -7.67 9.31
CA PHE A 341 -16.38 -9.01 9.85
C PHE A 341 -15.35 -8.99 10.98
N ASP A 342 -14.27 -8.22 10.83
CA ASP A 342 -13.24 -8.06 11.86
C ASP A 342 -13.83 -7.45 13.14
N HIS A 343 -14.69 -6.44 13.01
CA HIS A 343 -15.39 -5.86 14.16
C HIS A 343 -16.35 -6.85 14.83
N LEU A 344 -17.16 -7.57 14.05
CA LEU A 344 -18.10 -8.57 14.57
C LEU A 344 -17.37 -9.75 15.25
N LEU A 345 -16.22 -10.15 14.71
CA LEU A 345 -15.32 -11.11 15.35
C LEU A 345 -14.76 -10.57 16.67
N ALA A 346 -14.20 -9.36 16.68
CA ALA A 346 -13.60 -8.76 17.87
C ALA A 346 -14.63 -8.55 18.99
N SER A 347 -15.88 -8.25 18.64
CA SER A 347 -17.01 -8.11 19.57
C SER A 347 -17.69 -9.43 19.96
N LEU A 348 -17.23 -10.58 19.43
CA LEU A 348 -17.78 -11.92 19.67
C LEU A 348 -19.28 -12.05 19.28
N ASN A 349 -19.75 -11.23 18.34
CA ASN A 349 -21.12 -11.25 17.84
C ASN A 349 -21.29 -12.29 16.72
N TRP A 350 -21.24 -13.57 17.10
CA TRP A 350 -21.17 -14.70 16.16
C TRP A 350 -22.41 -14.85 15.27
N LYS A 351 -23.60 -14.62 15.83
CA LYS A 351 -24.86 -14.74 15.08
C LYS A 351 -24.92 -13.70 13.97
N GLU A 352 -24.62 -12.46 14.30
CA GLU A 352 -24.59 -11.33 13.38
C GLU A 352 -23.50 -11.52 12.33
N LEU A 353 -22.32 -12.03 12.71
CA LEU A 353 -21.26 -12.39 11.77
C LEU A 353 -21.75 -13.41 10.73
N VAL A 354 -22.41 -14.48 11.16
CA VAL A 354 -22.98 -15.50 10.26
C VAL A 354 -24.02 -14.90 9.33
N ASP A 355 -24.92 -14.06 9.85
CA ASP A 355 -25.95 -13.41 9.04
C ASP A 355 -25.31 -12.50 7.97
N TRP A 356 -24.29 -11.72 8.33
CA TRP A 356 -23.55 -10.87 7.41
C TRP A 356 -22.75 -11.67 6.38
N LEU A 357 -22.06 -12.74 6.80
CA LEU A 357 -21.35 -13.63 5.88
C LEU A 357 -22.29 -14.26 4.86
N ALA A 358 -23.47 -14.72 5.28
CA ALA A 358 -24.46 -15.30 4.39
C ALA A 358 -24.97 -14.28 3.36
N LYS A 359 -25.31 -13.06 3.80
CA LYS A 359 -25.81 -12.01 2.91
C LYS A 359 -24.75 -11.46 1.93
N THR A 360 -23.47 -11.59 2.27
CA THR A 360 -22.37 -11.04 1.45
C THR A 360 -21.78 -12.04 0.46
N ALA A 361 -22.22 -13.31 0.45
CA ALA A 361 -21.65 -14.35 -0.40
C ALA A 361 -21.48 -13.91 -1.87
N PHE A 362 -22.52 -13.32 -2.46
CA PHE A 362 -22.52 -12.86 -3.85
C PHE A 362 -21.33 -11.97 -4.23
N PHE A 363 -20.89 -11.07 -3.33
CA PHE A 363 -19.75 -10.17 -3.58
C PHE A 363 -18.43 -10.92 -3.72
N PHE A 364 -18.32 -12.07 -3.06
CA PHE A 364 -17.15 -12.93 -3.12
C PHE A 364 -17.14 -13.83 -4.36
N ASN A 365 -18.18 -13.82 -5.22
CA ASN A 365 -18.23 -14.65 -6.43
C ASN A 365 -17.57 -14.00 -7.67
N ASN A 366 -17.16 -12.73 -7.59
CA ASN A 366 -16.56 -12.03 -8.74
C ASN A 366 -15.16 -12.60 -9.09
N PRO A 367 -14.87 -13.02 -10.34
CA PRO A 367 -13.57 -13.57 -10.73
C PRO A 367 -12.35 -12.71 -10.41
N ARG A 368 -12.53 -11.39 -10.23
CA ARG A 368 -11.46 -10.44 -9.88
C ARG A 368 -11.13 -10.44 -8.38
N THR A 369 -12.03 -10.91 -7.54
CA THR A 369 -11.86 -11.03 -6.10
C THR A 369 -10.76 -12.07 -5.80
N ARG A 370 -9.90 -11.81 -4.82
CA ARG A 370 -8.87 -12.77 -4.34
C ARG A 370 -9.12 -13.21 -2.89
N GLU A 371 -10.13 -12.64 -2.26
CA GLU A 371 -10.43 -12.73 -0.83
C GLU A 371 -11.27 -13.96 -0.46
N LEU A 372 -11.38 -14.95 -1.34
CA LEU A 372 -12.25 -16.10 -1.09
C LEU A 372 -11.72 -16.97 0.07
N ASP A 373 -10.39 -17.10 0.19
CA ASP A 373 -9.74 -17.73 1.34
C ASP A 373 -10.06 -16.99 2.65
N THR A 374 -9.96 -15.66 2.62
CA THR A 374 -10.28 -14.81 3.78
C THR A 374 -11.74 -14.99 4.19
N TYR A 375 -12.66 -15.01 3.22
CA TYR A 375 -14.09 -15.29 3.46
C TYR A 375 -14.32 -16.66 4.08
N ALA A 376 -13.64 -17.70 3.60
CA ALA A 376 -13.71 -19.04 4.19
C ALA A 376 -13.18 -19.07 5.63
N ASN A 377 -12.08 -18.36 5.91
CA ASN A 377 -11.53 -18.26 7.25
C ASN A 377 -12.51 -17.60 8.24
N TYR A 378 -13.28 -16.59 7.82
CA TYR A 378 -14.33 -16.00 8.66
C TYR A 378 -15.43 -17.02 8.98
N TRP A 379 -15.88 -17.79 7.99
CA TRP A 379 -16.83 -18.87 8.19
C TRP A 379 -16.32 -19.96 9.15
N GLN A 380 -15.07 -20.40 8.98
CA GLN A 380 -14.46 -21.40 9.86
C GLN A 380 -14.40 -20.91 11.32
N LYS A 381 -13.97 -19.66 11.54
CA LYS A 381 -13.98 -19.04 12.87
C LYS A 381 -15.39 -18.95 13.44
N ALA A 382 -16.38 -18.55 12.63
CA ALA A 382 -17.76 -18.46 13.06
C ALA A 382 -18.34 -19.83 13.45
N VAL A 383 -18.14 -20.87 12.63
CA VAL A 383 -18.64 -22.23 12.90
C VAL A 383 -17.96 -22.87 14.12
N ALA A 384 -16.68 -22.56 14.36
CA ALA A 384 -15.98 -23.05 15.56
C ALA A 384 -16.63 -22.57 16.87
N HIS A 385 -17.22 -21.36 16.88
CA HIS A 385 -17.90 -20.79 18.05
C HIS A 385 -19.43 -20.89 17.99
N TYR A 386 -20.01 -21.05 16.80
CA TYR A 386 -21.44 -21.15 16.56
C TYR A 386 -21.75 -22.31 15.57
N PRO A 387 -21.69 -23.58 16.04
CA PRO A 387 -21.74 -24.77 15.17
C PRO A 387 -23.02 -24.93 14.34
N GLU A 388 -24.14 -24.37 14.81
CA GLU A 388 -25.43 -24.39 14.10
C GLU A 388 -25.36 -23.70 12.72
N ALA A 389 -24.35 -22.85 12.50
CA ALA A 389 -24.14 -22.18 11.23
C ALA A 389 -23.45 -23.02 10.14
N GLU A 390 -23.01 -24.25 10.44
CA GLU A 390 -22.31 -25.10 9.46
C GLU A 390 -23.15 -25.30 8.18
N GLU A 391 -24.46 -25.52 8.32
CA GLU A 391 -25.34 -25.68 7.15
C GLU A 391 -25.40 -24.40 6.29
N ARG A 392 -25.40 -23.22 6.92
CA ARG A 392 -25.39 -21.94 6.22
C ARG A 392 -24.06 -21.69 5.52
N MET A 393 -22.95 -22.08 6.13
CA MET A 393 -21.63 -22.04 5.50
C MET A 393 -21.60 -22.88 4.22
N TRP A 394 -22.09 -24.12 4.27
CA TRP A 394 -22.14 -24.99 3.10
C TRP A 394 -23.00 -24.38 1.99
N LYS A 395 -24.20 -23.88 2.31
CA LYS A 395 -25.05 -23.17 1.34
C LYS A 395 -24.36 -21.96 0.71
N ALA A 396 -23.61 -21.19 1.51
CA ALA A 396 -22.83 -20.07 1.01
C ALA A 396 -21.75 -20.55 0.04
N PHE A 397 -20.93 -21.54 0.42
CA PHE A 397 -19.89 -22.07 -0.46
C PHE A 397 -20.45 -22.68 -1.75
N GLU A 398 -21.57 -23.42 -1.68
CA GLU A 398 -22.25 -23.97 -2.85
C GLU A 398 -22.71 -22.88 -3.82
N SER A 399 -23.23 -21.75 -3.30
CA SER A 399 -23.63 -20.60 -4.13
C SER A 399 -22.47 -19.93 -4.88
N LEU A 400 -21.23 -20.18 -4.45
CA LEU A 400 -19.99 -19.63 -5.02
C LEU A 400 -19.30 -20.59 -5.98
N LEU A 401 -19.93 -21.74 -6.27
CA LEU A 401 -19.45 -22.65 -7.30
C LEU A 401 -19.50 -21.99 -8.69
N PRO A 402 -18.52 -22.27 -9.57
CA PRO A 402 -17.41 -23.23 -9.41
C PRO A 402 -16.20 -22.67 -8.64
N ARG A 403 -16.18 -21.39 -8.27
CA ARG A 403 -14.97 -20.75 -7.76
C ARG A 403 -14.58 -21.20 -6.36
N SER A 404 -15.55 -21.59 -5.54
CA SER A 404 -15.34 -22.17 -4.22
C SER A 404 -14.96 -23.66 -4.21
N TYR A 405 -14.76 -24.30 -5.38
CA TYR A 405 -14.44 -25.74 -5.43
C TYR A 405 -13.26 -26.10 -4.53
N PHE A 406 -12.15 -25.36 -4.60
CA PHE A 406 -10.97 -25.68 -3.80
C PHE A 406 -11.21 -25.54 -2.28
N LEU A 407 -12.10 -24.63 -1.85
CA LEU A 407 -12.47 -24.47 -0.44
C LEU A 407 -13.28 -25.66 0.06
N ILE A 408 -14.32 -26.02 -0.69
CA ILE A 408 -15.19 -27.16 -0.39
C ILE A 408 -14.34 -28.44 -0.34
N GLU A 409 -13.43 -28.60 -1.31
CA GLU A 409 -12.50 -29.73 -1.36
C GLU A 409 -11.64 -29.82 -0.08
N ASN A 410 -11.01 -28.72 0.32
CA ASN A 410 -10.16 -28.68 1.51
C ASN A 410 -10.96 -29.01 2.78
N VAL A 411 -12.13 -28.39 2.96
CA VAL A 411 -12.97 -28.62 4.16
C VAL A 411 -13.48 -30.06 4.20
N LEU A 412 -13.94 -30.62 3.08
CA LEU A 412 -14.38 -32.01 3.02
C LEU A 412 -13.25 -32.99 3.34
N TYR A 413 -12.03 -32.68 2.90
CA TYR A 413 -10.84 -33.49 3.17
C TYR A 413 -10.44 -33.44 4.64
N GLU A 414 -10.34 -32.24 5.23
CA GLU A 414 -9.97 -32.03 6.63
C GLU A 414 -10.97 -32.67 7.60
N GLN A 415 -12.26 -32.61 7.28
CA GLN A 415 -13.33 -33.22 8.08
C GLN A 415 -13.49 -34.74 7.85
N GLY A 416 -12.70 -35.34 6.94
CA GLY A 416 -12.83 -36.76 6.61
C GLY A 416 -14.14 -37.14 5.93
N LYS A 417 -14.83 -36.18 5.28
CA LYS A 417 -16.07 -36.41 4.52
C LYS A 417 -15.75 -37.04 3.14
N TRP A 418 -15.13 -38.22 3.17
CA TRP A 418 -14.51 -38.90 2.02
C TRP A 418 -15.44 -39.14 0.83
N LYS A 419 -16.72 -39.44 1.08
CA LYS A 419 -17.69 -39.72 0.01
C LYS A 419 -17.93 -38.47 -0.84
N ALA A 420 -18.31 -37.37 -0.22
CA ALA A 420 -18.56 -36.11 -0.90
C ALA A 420 -17.30 -35.59 -1.60
N TRP A 421 -16.14 -35.73 -0.95
CA TRP A 421 -14.85 -35.37 -1.54
C TRP A 421 -14.58 -36.16 -2.83
N LEU A 422 -14.76 -37.48 -2.83
CA LEU A 422 -14.54 -38.32 -4.01
C LEU A 422 -15.55 -38.04 -5.13
N GLU A 423 -16.83 -37.88 -4.80
CA GLU A 423 -17.87 -37.53 -5.79
C GLU A 423 -17.55 -36.21 -6.50
N MET A 424 -17.00 -35.25 -5.75
CA MET A 424 -16.52 -33.98 -6.29
C MET A 424 -15.30 -34.13 -7.21
N GLN A 425 -14.31 -34.97 -6.86
CA GLN A 425 -13.18 -35.26 -7.75
C GLN A 425 -13.65 -35.86 -9.08
N ILE A 426 -14.59 -36.81 -9.01
CA ILE A 426 -15.18 -37.45 -10.19
C ILE A 426 -15.91 -36.41 -11.06
N LEU A 427 -16.69 -35.51 -10.45
CA LEU A 427 -17.41 -34.45 -11.16
C LEU A 427 -16.45 -33.49 -11.89
N GLN A 428 -15.31 -33.17 -11.27
CA GLN A 428 -14.24 -32.36 -11.87
C GLN A 428 -13.43 -33.11 -12.94
N GLY A 429 -13.66 -34.42 -13.11
CA GLY A 429 -12.90 -35.26 -14.05
C GLY A 429 -11.51 -35.65 -13.54
N HIS A 430 -11.21 -35.45 -12.27
CA HIS A 430 -9.98 -35.91 -11.65
C HIS A 430 -10.05 -37.42 -11.37
N ASP A 431 -9.07 -38.17 -11.85
CA ASP A 431 -8.96 -39.62 -11.62
C ASP A 431 -7.92 -39.96 -10.52
N PRO A 432 -7.80 -41.22 -10.07
CA PRO A 432 -6.85 -41.58 -9.03
C PRO A 432 -5.36 -41.38 -9.36
N LEU A 433 -4.99 -41.13 -10.63
CA LEU A 433 -3.64 -40.77 -11.06
C LEU A 433 -3.38 -39.26 -11.00
N PHE A 434 -4.44 -38.44 -11.01
CA PHE A 434 -4.34 -36.99 -10.79
C PHE A 434 -3.76 -36.68 -9.40
N HIS A 435 -4.13 -37.48 -8.39
CA HIS A 435 -3.70 -37.27 -7.01
C HIS A 435 -2.37 -37.97 -6.67
N ARG A 436 -1.60 -37.33 -5.78
CA ARG A 436 -0.47 -38.00 -5.12
C ARG A 436 -0.98 -39.14 -4.25
N VAL A 437 -0.19 -40.20 -4.11
CA VAL A 437 -0.55 -41.37 -3.29
C VAL A 437 -0.89 -40.98 -1.86
N SER A 438 -0.17 -40.01 -1.28
CA SER A 438 -0.42 -39.50 0.08
C SER A 438 -1.81 -38.92 0.27
N VAL A 439 -2.45 -38.39 -0.78
CA VAL A 439 -3.80 -37.81 -0.70
C VAL A 439 -4.86 -38.90 -0.52
N LEU A 440 -4.67 -40.06 -1.17
CA LEU A 440 -5.64 -41.17 -1.10
C LEU A 440 -5.40 -42.12 0.10
N GLN A 441 -4.22 -42.05 0.73
CA GLN A 441 -3.84 -42.93 1.84
C GLN A 441 -4.80 -42.87 3.05
N PRO A 442 -5.26 -41.69 3.52
CA PRO A 442 -6.27 -41.61 4.58
C PRO A 442 -7.56 -42.34 4.21
N ILE A 443 -8.05 -42.13 2.99
CA ILE A 443 -9.27 -42.76 2.48
C ILE A 443 -9.10 -44.28 2.42
N GLU A 444 -7.95 -44.78 1.93
CA GLU A 444 -7.66 -46.21 1.92
C GLU A 444 -7.64 -46.83 3.32
N LYS A 445 -7.33 -46.06 4.37
CA LYS A 445 -7.27 -46.54 5.75
C LYS A 445 -8.65 -46.51 6.42
N GLU A 446 -9.41 -45.44 6.20
CA GLU A 446 -10.65 -45.18 6.93
C GLU A 446 -11.90 -45.65 6.20
N ALA A 447 -11.95 -45.48 4.87
CA ALA A 447 -13.12 -45.80 4.05
C ALA A 447 -12.71 -46.40 2.67
N PRO A 448 -11.94 -47.50 2.63
CA PRO A 448 -11.43 -48.09 1.39
C PRO A 448 -12.52 -48.45 0.38
N GLN A 449 -13.73 -48.80 0.84
CA GLN A 449 -14.88 -49.12 -0.02
C GLN A 449 -15.26 -47.99 -0.97
N LEU A 450 -15.04 -46.72 -0.59
CA LEU A 450 -15.39 -45.56 -1.42
C LEU A 450 -14.47 -45.41 -2.63
N LEU A 451 -13.26 -45.97 -2.56
CA LEU A 451 -12.30 -45.91 -3.66
C LEU A 451 -12.62 -46.89 -4.79
N LEU A 452 -13.46 -47.90 -4.55
CA LEU A 452 -13.83 -48.89 -5.55
C LEU A 452 -14.41 -48.26 -6.83
N PRO A 453 -15.52 -47.50 -6.80
CA PRO A 453 -16.06 -46.87 -8.01
C PRO A 453 -15.03 -45.95 -8.69
N TYR A 454 -14.25 -45.22 -7.88
CA TYR A 454 -13.25 -44.28 -8.37
C TYR A 454 -12.14 -44.96 -9.19
N TYR A 455 -11.60 -46.08 -8.69
CA TYR A 455 -10.62 -46.88 -9.43
C TYR A 455 -11.22 -47.64 -10.61
N HIS A 456 -12.39 -48.27 -10.45
CA HIS A 456 -13.03 -49.05 -11.52
C HIS A 456 -13.37 -48.19 -12.72
N GLN A 457 -13.92 -46.99 -12.50
CA GLN A 457 -14.24 -46.04 -13.57
C GLN A 457 -12.98 -45.60 -14.31
N ALA A 458 -11.92 -45.25 -13.58
CA ALA A 458 -10.65 -44.83 -14.18
C ALA A 458 -9.99 -45.98 -14.98
N VAL A 459 -9.99 -47.21 -14.46
CA VAL A 459 -9.48 -48.39 -15.20
C VAL A 459 -10.23 -48.57 -16.52
N ASN A 460 -11.57 -48.52 -16.48
CA ASN A 460 -12.38 -48.66 -17.69
C ASN A 460 -12.12 -47.53 -18.69
N HIS A 461 -11.95 -46.28 -18.21
CA HIS A 461 -11.60 -45.14 -19.04
C HIS A 461 -10.27 -45.37 -19.80
N TYR A 462 -9.19 -45.66 -19.08
CA TYR A 462 -7.86 -45.87 -19.70
C TYR A 462 -7.82 -47.08 -20.63
N VAL A 463 -8.58 -48.15 -20.35
CA VAL A 463 -8.71 -49.28 -21.28
C VAL A 463 -9.47 -48.87 -22.54
N GLY A 464 -10.50 -48.02 -22.40
CA GLY A 464 -11.28 -47.49 -23.51
C GLY A 464 -10.50 -46.61 -24.50
N LEU A 465 -9.42 -45.96 -24.06
CA LEU A 465 -8.54 -45.13 -24.91
C LEU A 465 -7.68 -45.93 -25.89
N LYS A 466 -7.61 -47.26 -25.73
CA LYS A 466 -7.04 -48.22 -26.70
C LYS A 466 -5.61 -47.94 -27.17
N ASN A 467 -4.75 -47.40 -26.31
CA ASN A 467 -3.32 -47.25 -26.62
C ASN A 467 -2.43 -47.86 -25.52
N ARG A 468 -1.16 -48.13 -25.88
CA ARG A 468 -0.24 -48.85 -24.99
C ARG A 468 0.15 -48.04 -23.75
N HIS A 469 0.20 -46.72 -23.86
CA HIS A 469 0.52 -45.85 -22.72
C HIS A 469 -0.58 -45.93 -21.66
N ASP A 470 -1.84 -45.86 -22.10
CA ASP A 470 -3.01 -45.90 -21.23
C ASP A 470 -3.25 -47.28 -20.63
N TYR A 471 -2.91 -48.35 -21.36
CA TYR A 471 -2.88 -49.69 -20.75
C TYR A 471 -1.90 -49.79 -19.58
N LYS A 472 -0.74 -49.12 -19.63
CA LYS A 472 0.17 -49.05 -18.47
C LYS A 472 -0.46 -48.26 -17.32
N ALA A 473 -1.21 -47.20 -17.61
CA ALA A 473 -1.97 -46.46 -16.61
C ALA A 473 -3.04 -47.34 -15.95
N ALA A 474 -3.83 -48.07 -16.73
CA ALA A 474 -4.81 -49.04 -16.24
C ALA A 474 -4.19 -50.12 -15.36
N VAL A 475 -3.05 -50.70 -15.75
CA VAL A 475 -2.32 -51.69 -14.95
C VAL A 475 -1.85 -51.11 -13.60
N ARG A 476 -1.37 -49.86 -13.58
CA ARG A 476 -1.00 -49.18 -12.32
C ARG A 476 -2.21 -49.01 -11.40
N LEU A 477 -3.36 -48.62 -11.95
CA LEU A 477 -4.60 -48.48 -11.21
C LEU A 477 -5.13 -49.82 -10.70
N LEU A 478 -5.10 -50.87 -11.50
CA LEU A 478 -5.48 -52.23 -11.10
C LEU A 478 -4.66 -52.75 -9.92
N LYS A 479 -3.34 -52.49 -9.89
CA LYS A 479 -2.50 -52.84 -8.72
C LYS A 479 -2.91 -52.09 -7.45
N ARG A 480 -3.32 -50.82 -7.57
CA ARG A 480 -3.80 -50.04 -6.42
C ARG A 480 -5.17 -50.56 -5.97
N LEU A 481 -6.05 -50.85 -6.90
CA LEU A 481 -7.37 -51.44 -6.64
C LEU A 481 -7.25 -52.81 -5.94
N GLU A 482 -6.34 -53.68 -6.36
CA GLU A 482 -6.05 -54.94 -5.66
C GLU A 482 -5.68 -54.70 -4.18
N LYS A 483 -4.86 -53.68 -3.89
CA LYS A 483 -4.51 -53.31 -2.51
C LYS A 483 -5.73 -52.83 -1.72
N VAL A 484 -6.64 -52.07 -2.35
CA VAL A 484 -7.89 -51.63 -1.71
C VAL A 484 -8.75 -52.84 -1.32
N TYR A 485 -8.95 -53.80 -2.21
CA TYR A 485 -9.66 -55.05 -1.89
C TYR A 485 -9.00 -55.86 -0.77
N LYS A 486 -7.66 -55.93 -0.75
CA LYS A 486 -6.90 -56.59 0.34
C LYS A 486 -7.11 -55.87 1.68
N LYS A 487 -7.09 -54.54 1.70
CA LYS A 487 -7.37 -53.74 2.92
C LYS A 487 -8.79 -53.95 3.44
N MET A 488 -9.76 -54.13 2.54
CA MET A 488 -11.14 -54.48 2.90
C MET A 488 -11.32 -55.93 3.37
N LYS A 489 -10.24 -56.74 3.39
CA LYS A 489 -10.28 -58.19 3.65
C LYS A 489 -11.17 -58.95 2.66
N GLN A 490 -11.23 -58.49 1.41
CA GLN A 490 -12.04 -59.08 0.33
C GLN A 490 -11.18 -59.54 -0.88
N PRO A 491 -10.14 -60.38 -0.68
CA PRO A 491 -9.32 -60.85 -1.80
C PRO A 491 -10.10 -61.70 -2.80
N GLY A 492 -11.08 -62.50 -2.36
CA GLY A 492 -11.90 -63.31 -3.27
C GLY A 492 -12.75 -62.48 -4.24
N HIS A 493 -13.26 -61.32 -3.81
CA HIS A 493 -13.97 -60.41 -4.72
C HIS A 493 -13.04 -59.82 -5.78
N TRP A 494 -11.79 -59.53 -5.43
CA TRP A 494 -10.78 -59.12 -6.40
C TRP A 494 -10.53 -60.20 -7.45
N GLU A 495 -10.35 -61.45 -7.04
CA GLU A 495 -10.12 -62.57 -7.96
C GLU A 495 -11.26 -62.74 -8.95
N THR A 496 -12.51 -62.72 -8.47
CA THR A 496 -13.71 -62.80 -9.33
C THR A 496 -13.79 -61.62 -10.30
N PHE A 497 -13.57 -60.39 -9.81
CA PHE A 497 -13.57 -59.20 -10.67
C PHE A 497 -12.46 -59.28 -11.73
N PHE A 498 -11.23 -59.60 -11.32
CA PHE A 498 -10.06 -59.58 -12.19
C PHE A 498 -10.13 -60.67 -13.25
N ALA A 499 -10.61 -61.87 -12.91
CA ALA A 499 -10.88 -62.94 -13.88
C ALA A 499 -11.88 -62.48 -14.95
N GLY A 500 -13.02 -61.90 -14.54
CA GLY A 500 -14.01 -61.37 -15.48
C GLY A 500 -13.49 -60.17 -16.30
N PHE A 501 -12.63 -59.33 -15.73
CA PHE A 501 -11.98 -58.23 -16.43
C PHE A 501 -11.03 -58.74 -17.54
N VAL A 502 -10.22 -59.75 -17.24
CA VAL A 502 -9.28 -60.37 -18.20
C VAL A 502 -10.04 -61.06 -19.33
N GLU A 503 -11.11 -61.79 -19.02
CA GLU A 503 -11.97 -62.47 -20.00
C GLU A 503 -12.60 -61.45 -20.97
N ARG A 504 -13.20 -60.38 -20.44
CA ARG A 504 -13.84 -59.31 -21.23
C ARG A 504 -12.87 -58.63 -22.19
N HIS A 505 -11.59 -58.51 -21.81
CA HIS A 505 -10.56 -57.83 -22.59
C HIS A 505 -9.54 -58.81 -23.22
N SER A 506 -9.90 -60.08 -23.39
CA SER A 506 -9.04 -61.14 -23.95
C SER A 506 -8.51 -60.82 -25.36
N ARG A 507 -9.28 -60.08 -26.16
CA ARG A 507 -8.91 -59.67 -27.52
C ARG A 507 -7.87 -58.54 -27.58
N LEU A 508 -7.68 -57.79 -26.48
CA LEU A 508 -6.73 -56.67 -26.42
C LEU A 508 -5.32 -57.18 -26.09
N ARG A 509 -4.61 -57.75 -27.09
CA ARG A 509 -3.28 -58.37 -26.91
C ARG A 509 -2.26 -57.46 -26.19
N ALA A 510 -2.20 -56.19 -26.57
CA ALA A 510 -1.29 -55.22 -25.95
C ALA A 510 -1.61 -54.96 -24.47
N LEU A 511 -2.89 -54.97 -24.07
CA LEU A 511 -3.28 -54.87 -22.67
C LEU A 511 -2.88 -56.13 -21.90
N GLN A 512 -3.07 -57.32 -22.48
CA GLN A 512 -2.67 -58.60 -21.88
C GLN A 512 -1.16 -58.67 -21.63
N GLU A 513 -0.34 -58.17 -22.56
CA GLU A 513 1.11 -58.06 -22.37
C GLU A 513 1.47 -57.14 -21.21
N GLU A 514 0.85 -55.96 -21.10
CA GLU A 514 1.13 -55.03 -20.01
C GLU A 514 0.64 -55.58 -18.65
N LEU A 515 -0.45 -56.34 -18.61
CA LEU A 515 -0.91 -57.06 -17.39
C LEU A 515 0.10 -58.10 -16.91
N ARG A 516 0.71 -58.89 -17.83
CA ARG A 516 1.79 -59.84 -17.50
C ARG A 516 3.05 -59.14 -17.01
N LYS A 517 3.50 -58.09 -17.71
CA LYS A 517 4.61 -57.23 -17.24
C LYS A 517 4.32 -56.61 -15.88
N GLY A 518 3.05 -56.33 -15.62
CA GLY A 518 2.55 -55.87 -14.34
C GLY A 518 2.61 -56.91 -13.22
N LYS A 519 2.85 -58.19 -13.49
CA LYS A 519 2.71 -59.29 -12.52
C LYS A 519 1.28 -59.40 -11.92
N LEU A 520 0.28 -58.92 -12.67
CA LEU A 520 -1.14 -59.14 -12.32
C LEU A 520 -1.67 -60.43 -12.97
N LEU A 521 -1.10 -60.80 -14.11
CA LEU A 521 -1.22 -62.12 -14.71
C LEU A 521 0.07 -62.89 -14.43
N GLY A 522 -0.08 -64.15 -14.02
CA GLY A 522 1.02 -65.10 -13.83
C GLY A 522 1.87 -65.31 -15.08
#